data_AF-A0A955PTJ4-F1
#
_entry.id   AF-A0A955PTJ4-F1
#
_cell.length_a   1.000
_cell.length_b   1.000
_cell.length_c   1.000
_cell.angle_alpha   90.00
_cell.angle_beta   90.00
_cell.angle_gamma   90.00
#
_symmetry.space_group_name_H-M   'P 1'
#
loop_
_entity.id
_entity.type
_entity.pdbx_description
1 polymer ?
#
loop_
_entity_poly.entity_id
_entity_poly.type
_entity_poly.pdbx_seq_one_letter_code
_entity_poly.pdbx_strand_id
1 'polypeptide(L)' 'RYSEFENLRKAGIQHADVKGMMYSREDVTARSLANGYSQILGTLFSQEMKPYEVELLLAQVGETPERNELYRISFDG' A
#
# COMPACT_ATOMS: atom_id res chain seq x y z
N ARG A 1 -18.40 -2.61 -8.53
CA ARG A 1 -18.45 -2.68 -7.05
C ARG A 1 -17.09 -3.07 -6.44
N TYR A 2 -15.98 -2.61 -7.05
CA TYR A 2 -14.58 -2.90 -6.66
C TYR A 2 -13.63 -1.74 -7.01
N SER A 3 -14.17 -0.55 -7.32
CA SER A 3 -13.37 0.56 -7.88
C SER A 3 -12.33 1.09 -6.89
N GLU A 4 -12.65 1.11 -5.60
CA GLU A 4 -11.78 1.61 -4.53
C GLU A 4 -10.52 0.75 -4.42
N PHE A 5 -10.70 -0.58 -4.36
CA PHE A 5 -9.59 -1.53 -4.36
C PHE A 5 -8.74 -1.43 -5.64
N GLU A 6 -9.38 -1.36 -6.82
CA GLU A 6 -8.64 -1.26 -8.08
C GLU A 6 -7.86 0.05 -8.22
N ASN A 7 -8.40 1.16 -7.69
CA ASN A 7 -7.69 2.44 -7.64
C ASN A 7 -6.44 2.33 -6.77
N LEU A 8 -6.59 1.76 -5.56
CA LEU A 8 -5.47 1.55 -4.64
C LEU A 8 -4.43 0.60 -5.25
N ARG A 9 -4.84 -0.53 -5.82
CA ARG A 9 -3.95 -1.48 -6.48
C ARG A 9 -3.10 -0.83 -7.56
N LYS A 10 -3.71 -0.02 -8.44
CA LYS A 10 -2.99 0.72 -9.49
C LYS A 10 -2.00 1.73 -8.89
N ALA A 11 -2.42 2.47 -7.87
CA ALA A 11 -1.56 3.43 -7.18
C ALA A 11 -0.33 2.75 -6.55
N GLY A 12 -0.50 1.59 -5.92
CA GLY A 12 0.62 0.84 -5.35
C GLY A 12 1.58 0.27 -6.38
N ILE A 13 1.07 -0.26 -7.50
CA ILE A 13 1.93 -0.73 -8.61
C ILE A 13 2.76 0.43 -9.14
N GLN A 14 2.13 1.58 -9.38
CA GLN A 14 2.83 2.76 -9.86
C GLN A 14 3.87 3.26 -8.84
N HIS A 15 3.54 3.26 -7.53
CA HIS A 15 4.49 3.63 -6.49
C HIS A 15 5.72 2.70 -6.49
N ALA A 16 5.49 1.38 -6.57
CA ALA A 16 6.54 0.38 -6.61
C ALA A 16 7.45 0.57 -7.84
N ASP A 17 6.85 0.74 -9.03
CA ASP A 17 7.56 0.91 -10.28
C ASP A 17 8.41 2.18 -10.28
N VAL A 18 7.85 3.31 -9.84
CA VAL A 18 8.57 4.59 -9.75
C VAL A 18 9.74 4.48 -8.79
N LYS A 19 9.53 3.89 -7.61
CA LYS A 19 10.58 3.75 -6.60
C LYS A 19 11.70 2.82 -7.09
N GLY A 20 11.35 1.70 -7.70
CA GLY A 20 12.31 0.76 -8.27
C GLY A 20 13.11 1.34 -9.44
N MET A 21 12.53 2.26 -10.21
CA MET A 21 13.20 2.97 -11.29
C MET A 21 14.10 4.11 -10.77
N MET A 22 13.68 4.83 -9.73
CA MET A 22 14.43 5.95 -9.16
C MET A 22 15.63 5.52 -8.31
N TYR A 23 15.51 4.40 -7.62
CA TYR A 23 16.54 3.86 -6.74
C TYR A 23 16.96 2.47 -7.25
N SER A 24 16.69 1.42 -6.49
CA SER A 24 16.86 0.04 -6.93
C SER A 24 15.59 -0.78 -6.69
N ARG A 25 15.48 -1.93 -7.37
CA ARG A 25 14.36 -2.86 -7.16
C ARG A 25 14.32 -3.41 -5.74
N GLU A 26 15.49 -3.55 -5.12
CA GLU A 26 15.68 -4.02 -3.74
C GLU A 26 15.20 -2.98 -2.71
N ASP A 27 15.07 -1.70 -3.10
CA ASP A 27 14.57 -0.63 -2.21
C ASP A 27 13.03 -0.58 -2.16
N VAL A 28 12.35 -1.37 -2.99
CA VAL A 28 10.89 -1.50 -3.01
C VAL A 28 10.47 -2.48 -1.91
N THR A 29 10.09 -1.94 -0.76
CA THR A 29 9.64 -2.71 0.40
C THR A 29 8.14 -2.57 0.63
N ALA A 30 7.49 -3.62 1.13
CA ALA A 30 6.09 -3.59 1.53
C ALA A 30 5.83 -2.55 2.61
N ARG A 31 6.80 -2.32 3.52
CA ARG A 31 6.75 -1.22 4.50
C ARG A 31 6.55 0.13 3.84
N SER A 32 7.29 0.42 2.77
CA SER A 32 7.16 1.71 2.08
C SER A 32 5.82 1.87 1.37
N LEU A 33 5.31 0.79 0.76
CA LEU A 33 3.97 0.78 0.17
C LEU A 33 2.89 0.92 1.23
N ALA A 34 3.02 0.23 2.37
CA ALA A 34 2.10 0.30 3.51
C ALA A 34 1.99 1.74 4.04
N ASN A 35 3.13 2.41 4.26
CA ASN A 35 3.15 3.82 4.68
C ASN A 35 2.45 4.73 3.66
N GLY A 36 2.68 4.51 2.36
CA GLY A 36 1.99 5.26 1.31
C GLY A 36 0.49 5.03 1.31
N TYR A 37 0.05 3.78 1.49
CA TYR A 37 -1.38 3.44 1.59
C TYR A 37 -2.05 4.04 2.82
N SER A 38 -1.42 3.96 4.00
CA SER A 38 -1.94 4.60 5.22
C SER A 38 -2.13 6.10 5.03
N GLN A 39 -1.19 6.79 4.38
CA GLN A 39 -1.33 8.21 4.09
C GLN A 39 -2.50 8.51 3.14
N ILE A 40 -2.65 7.72 2.06
CA ILE A 40 -3.74 7.87 1.10
C ILE A 40 -5.09 7.64 1.80
N LEU A 41 -5.22 6.54 2.54
CA LEU A 41 -6.47 6.16 3.22
C LEU A 41 -6.84 7.17 4.31
N GLY A 42 -5.89 7.60 5.15
CA GLY A 42 -6.14 8.62 6.17
C GLY A 42 -6.54 9.98 5.56
N THR A 43 -5.98 10.34 4.40
CA THR A 43 -6.36 11.56 3.68
C THR A 43 -7.79 11.45 3.15
N LEU A 44 -8.14 10.35 2.49
CA LEU A 44 -9.50 10.10 1.99
C LEU A 44 -10.52 10.05 3.13
N PHE A 45 -10.16 9.41 4.25
CA PHE A 45 -10.99 9.34 5.44
C PHE A 45 -11.33 10.72 6.01
N SER A 46 -10.38 11.65 5.96
CA SER A 46 -10.54 12.99 6.50
C SER A 46 -11.25 13.98 5.55
N GLN A 47 -11.14 13.78 4.24
CA GLN A 47 -11.56 14.77 3.23
C GLN A 47 -12.81 14.39 2.44
N GLU A 48 -13.07 13.10 2.24
CA GLU A 48 -14.19 12.63 1.41
C GLU A 48 -15.45 12.42 2.24
N MET A 49 -16.60 12.84 1.70
CA MET A 49 -17.90 12.62 2.35
C MET A 49 -18.25 11.12 2.46
N LYS A 50 -17.69 10.30 1.55
CA LYS A 50 -17.80 8.84 1.57
C LYS A 50 -16.39 8.23 1.46
N PRO A 51 -15.75 7.89 2.59
CA PRO A 51 -14.44 7.27 2.56
C PRO A 51 -14.50 5.85 2.00
N TYR A 52 -13.34 5.33 1.60
CA TYR A 52 -13.23 3.97 1.07
C TYR A 52 -13.45 2.95 2.20
N GLU A 53 -14.39 2.03 2.01
CA GLU A 53 -14.65 0.94 2.97
C GLU A 53 -13.79 -0.29 2.62
N VAL A 54 -12.47 -0.16 2.75
CA VAL A 54 -11.51 -1.20 2.37
C VAL A 54 -10.46 -1.43 3.44
N GLU A 55 -9.98 -2.66 3.54
CA GLU A 55 -8.83 -3.04 4.35
C GLU A 55 -7.78 -3.66 3.45
N LEU A 56 -6.52 -3.25 3.61
CA LEU A 56 -5.41 -3.72 2.79
C LEU A 56 -4.48 -4.61 3.60
N LEU A 57 -4.01 -5.67 2.95
CA LEU A 57 -2.97 -6.54 3.47
C LEU A 57 -1.80 -6.58 2.49
N LEU A 58 -0.61 -6.22 2.95
CA LEU A 58 0.62 -6.33 2.18
C LEU A 58 1.52 -7.37 2.81
N ALA A 59 1.91 -8.36 2.02
CA ALA A 59 2.89 -9.37 2.40
C ALA A 59 4.21 -9.10 1.68
N GLN A 60 5.29 -9.02 2.45
CA GLN A 60 6.65 -9.10 1.94
C GLN A 60 7.18 -10.49 2.20
N VAL A 61 7.66 -11.15 1.14
CA VAL A 61 8.36 -12.42 1.24
C VAL A 61 9.85 -12.12 1.27
N GLY A 62 10.52 -12.50 2.36
CA GLY A 62 11.97 -12.39 2.49
C GLY A 62 12.70 -13.59 1.90
N GLU A 63 14.03 -13.53 1.88
CA GLU A 63 14.88 -14.66 1.45
C GLU A 63 14.73 -15.89 2.37
N THR A 64 14.37 -15.66 3.64
CA THR A 64 14.06 -16.70 4.61
C THR A 64 12.68 -16.45 5.22
N PRO A 65 11.98 -17.49 5.73
CA PRO A 65 10.66 -17.33 6.31
C PRO A 65 10.60 -16.32 7.48
N GLU A 66 11.68 -16.19 8.25
CA GLU A 66 11.77 -15.27 9.40
C GLU A 66 11.84 -13.80 8.97
N ARG A 67 12.18 -13.55 7.70
CA ARG A 67 12.21 -12.21 7.10
C ARG A 67 10.91 -11.85 6.38
N ASN A 68 9.89 -12.71 6.46
CA ASN A 68 8.57 -12.37 5.96
C ASN A 68 7.94 -11.30 6.86
N GLU A 69 7.34 -10.30 6.23
CA GLU A 69 6.62 -9.23 6.94
C GLU A 69 5.19 -9.13 6.41
N LEU A 70 4.25 -8.82 7.29
CA LEU A 70 2.85 -8.62 6.94
C LEU A 70 2.37 -7.29 7.52
N TYR A 71 1.81 -6.44 6.67
CA TYR A 71 1.30 -5.13 7.03
C TYR A 71 -0.21 -5.11 6.76
N ARG A 72 -0.98 -4.71 7.79
CA ARG A 72 -2.43 -4.53 7.69
C ARG A 72 -2.73 -3.05 7.83
N ILE A 73 -3.48 -2.51 6.87
CA ILE A 73 -3.86 -1.10 6.82
C ILE A 73 -5.38 -1.04 6.83
N SER A 74 -5.90 -0.40 7.88
CA SER A 74 -7.33 -0.17 8.07
C SER A 74 -7.84 0.95 7.16
N PHE A 75 -9.15 1.06 6.99
CA PHE A 75 -9.78 2.05 6.13
C PHE A 75 -9.50 3.51 6.54
N ASP A 76 -9.13 3.75 7.79
CA ASP A 76 -8.84 5.06 8.38
C ASP A 76 -7.36 5.47 8.36
N GLY A 77 -6.47 4.60 7.84
CA GLY A 77 -5.05 4.88 7.65
C GLY A 77 -4.12 4.23 8.67
#